data_AF-A0A962R802-F1
#
_entry.id   AF-A0A962R802-F1
#
_cell.length_a   1.000
_cell.length_b   1.000
_cell.length_c   1.000
_cell.angle_alpha   90.00
_cell.angle_beta   90.00
_cell.angle_gamma   90.00
#
_symmetry.space_group_name_H-M   'P 1'
#
loop_
_entity.id
_entity.type
_entity.pdbx_description
1 polymer ?
#
loop_
_entity_poly.entity_id
_entity_poly.type
_entity_poly.pdbx_seq_one_letter_code
_entity_poly.pdbx_strand_id
1 'polypeptide(L)'
;MEYAVKSGSPEKQRTPCVVVGVFDSRRMSEAAKAMDDASEGAISAILRRGDMDGKTGQTLLLGQLPNTFADRVLLVGCGKERDFNEAAYAKAIALATQQLNNTGSIEAV
;
A
#
# COMPACT_ATOMS: atom_id res chain seq x y z
N MET A 1 -12.93 15.25 -3.50
CA MET A 1 -11.59 14.72 -3.20
C MET A 1 -10.62 15.64 -3.91
N GLU A 2 -9.69 16.23 -3.18
CA GLU A 2 -8.63 17.07 -3.76
C GLU A 2 -7.38 16.20 -3.97
N TYR A 3 -6.61 16.48 -5.02
CA TYR A 3 -5.41 15.71 -5.37
C TYR A 3 -4.22 16.65 -5.48
N ALA A 4 -3.11 16.27 -4.86
CA ALA A 4 -1.84 16.96 -4.98
C ALA A 4 -0.74 15.94 -5.27
N VAL A 5 0.10 16.22 -6.27
CA VAL A 5 1.24 15.37 -6.61
C VAL A 5 2.46 15.89 -5.85
N LYS A 6 3.03 15.03 -4.99
CA LYS A 6 4.25 15.31 -4.24
C LYS A 6 5.34 14.35 -4.71
N SER A 7 6.56 14.85 -4.87
CA SER A 7 7.73 14.01 -5.14
C SER A 7 8.49 13.80 -3.84
N GLY A 8 8.70 12.54 -3.44
CA GLY A 8 9.39 12.19 -2.23
C GLY A 8 9.35 10.70 -1.95
N SER A 9 10.18 10.25 -1.02
CA SER A 9 10.23 8.84 -0.65
C SER A 9 9.04 8.45 0.25
N PRO A 10 8.40 7.29 0.06
CA PRO A 10 7.24 6.85 0.85
C PRO A 10 7.51 6.80 2.37
N GLU A 11 8.70 6.37 2.76
CA GLU A 11 9.10 6.17 4.15
C GLU A 11 9.25 7.48 4.94
N LYS A 12 9.43 8.61 4.23
CA LYS A 12 9.58 9.95 4.84
C LYS A 12 8.27 10.74 4.89
N GLN A 13 7.18 10.20 4.38
CA GLN A 13 5.89 10.90 4.34
C GLN A 13 5.26 10.93 5.73
N ARG A 14 5.04 12.14 6.26
CA ARG A 14 4.25 12.39 7.47
C ARG A 14 2.79 12.54 7.07
N THR A 15 2.15 11.42 6.80
CA THR A 15 0.76 11.36 6.35
C THR A 15 -0.04 10.38 7.21
N PRO A 16 -1.35 10.62 7.42
CA PRO A 16 -2.21 9.69 8.13
C PRO A 16 -2.26 8.28 7.51
N CYS A 17 -2.03 8.17 6.19
CA CYS A 17 -1.98 6.87 5.52
C CYS A 17 -1.07 6.90 4.28
N VAL A 18 -0.27 5.85 4.10
CA VAL A 18 0.46 5.60 2.85
C VAL A 18 -0.15 4.39 2.15
N VAL A 19 -0.38 4.48 0.84
CA VAL A 19 -0.92 3.38 0.02
C VAL A 19 0.18 2.77 -0.82
N VAL A 20 0.40 1.46 -0.70
CA VAL A 20 1.40 0.74 -1.50
C VAL A 20 0.84 -0.53 -2.14
N GLY A 21 1.34 -0.85 -3.33
CA GLY A 21 0.91 -2.01 -4.10
C GLY A 21 1.68 -3.28 -3.78
N VAL A 22 0.98 -4.41 -3.75
CA VAL A 22 1.55 -5.77 -3.67
C VAL A 22 0.95 -6.61 -4.81
N PHE A 23 1.82 -7.22 -5.61
CA PHE A 23 1.49 -8.13 -6.68
C PHE A 23 1.35 -9.58 -6.19
N ASP A 24 0.71 -10.40 -7.02
CA ASP A 24 0.51 -11.83 -6.80
C ASP A 24 1.82 -12.54 -6.47
N SER A 25 1.73 -13.64 -5.72
CA SER A 25 2.88 -14.31 -5.11
C SER A 25 3.67 -13.41 -4.15
N ARG A 26 3.00 -12.44 -3.50
CA ARG A 26 3.57 -11.57 -2.43
C ARG A 26 4.72 -10.69 -2.91
N ARG A 27 4.71 -10.32 -4.20
CA ARG A 27 5.73 -9.46 -4.80
C ARG A 27 5.44 -8.00 -4.47
N MET A 28 6.27 -7.37 -3.65
CA MET A 28 6.12 -5.96 -3.31
C MET A 28 6.49 -5.05 -4.49
N SER A 29 5.72 -3.97 -4.67
CA SER A 29 6.13 -2.84 -5.53
C SER A 29 7.38 -2.15 -4.97
N GLU A 30 8.07 -1.34 -5.78
CA GLU A 30 9.26 -0.59 -5.33
C GLU A 30 8.95 0.32 -4.14
N ALA A 31 7.79 0.98 -4.12
CA ALA A 31 7.36 1.78 -2.98
C ALA A 31 7.11 0.94 -1.72
N ALA A 32 6.48 -0.23 -1.87
CA ALA A 32 6.28 -1.17 -0.77
C ALA A 32 7.62 -1.71 -0.23
N LYS A 33 8.61 -1.99 -1.08
CA LYS A 33 9.95 -2.42 -0.66
C LYS A 33 10.67 -1.32 0.12
N ALA A 34 10.65 -0.08 -0.37
CA ALA A 34 11.27 1.05 0.34
C ALA A 34 10.68 1.24 1.74
N MET A 35 9.35 1.07 1.88
CA MET A 35 8.69 1.06 3.17
C MET A 35 9.07 -0.15 4.03
N ASP A 36 9.14 -1.35 3.43
CA ASP A 36 9.49 -2.58 4.14
C ASP A 36 10.91 -2.49 4.71
N ASP A 37 11.87 -2.04 3.90
CA ASP A 37 13.27 -1.83 4.29
C ASP A 37 13.38 -0.79 5.43
N ALA A 38 12.64 0.32 5.34
CA ALA A 38 12.58 1.30 6.42
C ALA A 38 11.97 0.73 7.70
N SER A 39 10.97 -0.16 7.57
CA SER A 39 10.28 -0.80 8.69
C SER A 39 10.89 -2.10 9.21
N GLU A 40 12.14 -2.39 8.84
CA GLU A 40 12.89 -3.60 9.24
C GLU A 40 12.20 -4.92 8.83
N GLY A 41 11.54 -4.94 7.67
CA GLY A 41 10.91 -6.14 7.12
C GLY A 41 9.52 -6.45 7.68
N ALA A 42 8.83 -5.46 8.27
CA ALA A 42 7.51 -5.65 8.87
C ALA A 42 6.45 -6.09 7.85
N ILE A 43 6.45 -5.50 6.65
CA ILE A 43 5.51 -5.87 5.56
C ILE A 43 5.85 -7.27 5.05
N SER A 44 7.14 -7.58 4.86
CA SER A 44 7.60 -8.92 4.52
C SER A 44 7.14 -9.97 5.53
N ALA A 45 7.20 -9.67 6.82
CA ALA A 45 6.76 -10.59 7.87
C ALA A 45 5.25 -10.89 7.77
N ILE A 46 4.43 -9.88 7.49
CA ILE A 46 2.97 -10.01 7.31
C ILE A 46 2.65 -10.83 6.06
N LEU A 47 3.31 -10.54 4.94
CA LEU A 47 3.14 -11.32 3.71
C LEU A 47 3.57 -12.79 3.89
N ARG A 48 4.64 -13.04 4.66
CA ARG A 48 5.08 -14.41 4.98
C ARG A 48 4.10 -15.17 5.86
N ARG A 49 3.38 -14.49 6.76
CA ARG A 49 2.30 -15.07 7.57
C ARG A 49 1.09 -15.50 6.72
N GLY A 50 0.95 -14.95 5.52
CA GLY A 50 -0.14 -15.28 4.60
C GLY A 50 -1.37 -14.38 4.77
N ASP A 51 -1.24 -13.25 5.46
CA ASP A 51 -2.34 -12.30 5.64
C ASP A 51 -2.77 -11.64 4.32
N MET A 52 -1.88 -11.62 3.33
CA MET A 52 -2.14 -11.11 1.98
C MET A 52 -1.23 -11.79 0.94
N ASP A 53 -1.78 -12.09 -0.24
CA ASP A 53 -1.02 -12.68 -1.36
C ASP A 53 -0.83 -11.72 -2.54
N GLY A 54 -1.51 -10.57 -2.55
CA GLY A 54 -1.39 -9.55 -3.61
C GLY A 54 -2.35 -9.75 -4.78
N LYS A 55 -3.42 -10.54 -4.62
CA LYS A 55 -4.43 -10.76 -5.66
C LYS A 55 -5.30 -9.53 -5.86
N THR A 56 -5.78 -9.29 -7.08
CA THR A 56 -6.71 -8.20 -7.37
C THR A 56 -7.95 -8.28 -6.48
N GLY A 57 -8.36 -7.15 -5.90
CA GLY A 57 -9.49 -7.12 -4.96
C GLY A 57 -9.10 -7.24 -3.49
N GLN A 58 -7.86 -7.61 -3.19
CA GLN A 58 -7.37 -7.67 -1.81
C GLN A 58 -6.87 -6.30 -1.35
N THR A 59 -7.13 -5.98 -0.09
CA THR A 59 -6.55 -4.83 0.60
C THR A 59 -6.26 -5.22 2.03
N LEU A 60 -5.16 -4.71 2.59
CA LEU A 60 -4.81 -4.93 3.99
C LEU A 60 -4.38 -3.61 4.61
N LEU A 61 -5.13 -3.14 5.61
CA LEU A 61 -4.78 -1.94 6.37
C LEU A 61 -3.91 -2.35 7.57
N LEU A 62 -2.71 -1.82 7.60
CA LEU A 62 -1.76 -1.97 8.68
C LEU A 62 -1.79 -0.71 9.54
N GLY A 63 -1.66 -0.92 10.86
CA GLY A 63 -1.36 0.17 11.78
C GLY A 63 0.05 0.71 11.58
N GLN A 64 0.49 1.52 12.53
CA GLN A 64 1.81 2.12 12.49
C GLN A 64 2.91 1.05 12.39
N LEU A 65 3.75 1.16 11.36
CA LEU A 65 4.91 0.30 11.20
C LEU A 65 6.11 0.91 11.95
N PRO A 66 7.03 0.07 12.49
CA PRO A 66 8.27 0.55 13.09
C PRO A 66 9.03 1.47 12.13
N ASN A 67 9.69 2.50 12.65
CA ASN A 67 10.58 3.39 11.89
C ASN A 67 9.94 4.11 10.68
N THR A 68 8.61 4.15 10.58
CA THR A 68 7.88 4.92 9.57
C THR A 68 7.19 6.13 10.22
N PHE A 69 7.04 7.22 9.46
CA PHE A 69 6.31 8.41 9.90
C PHE A 69 4.81 8.38 9.61
N ALA A 70 4.33 7.34 8.94
CA ALA A 70 2.94 7.17 8.58
C ALA A 70 2.18 6.47 9.71
N ASP A 71 0.99 6.97 10.05
CA ASP A 71 0.16 6.36 11.10
C ASP A 71 -0.39 4.99 10.67
N ARG A 72 -0.64 4.83 9.37
CA ARG A 72 -1.23 3.64 8.75
C ARG A 72 -0.62 3.37 7.38
N VAL A 73 -0.59 2.09 7.00
CA VAL A 73 -0.14 1.66 5.67
C VAL A 73 -1.20 0.76 5.05
N LEU A 74 -1.75 1.16 3.91
CA LEU A 74 -2.71 0.36 3.16
C LEU A 74 -1.99 -0.40 2.04
N LEU A 75 -1.99 -1.72 2.14
CA LEU A 75 -1.54 -2.60 1.07
C LEU A 75 -2.71 -2.85 0.10
N VAL A 76 -2.45 -2.73 -1.21
CA VAL A 76 -3.43 -2.99 -2.27
C VAL A 76 -2.94 -4.09 -3.19
N GLY A 77 -3.80 -5.09 -3.41
CA GLY A 77 -3.52 -6.23 -4.27
C GLY A 77 -3.66 -5.87 -5.74
N CYS A 78 -2.54 -5.85 -6.46
CA CYS A 78 -2.47 -5.48 -7.87
C CYS A 78 -2.71 -6.68 -8.81
N GLY A 79 -2.70 -7.91 -8.31
CA GLY A 79 -2.76 -9.12 -9.12
C GLY A 79 -1.42 -9.43 -9.78
N LYS A 80 -1.46 -10.15 -10.91
CA LYS A 80 -0.24 -10.54 -11.63
C LYS A 80 0.39 -9.31 -12.28
N GLU A 81 1.67 -9.09 -12.02
CA GLU A 81 2.44 -7.96 -12.55
C GLU A 81 2.35 -7.84 -14.09
N ARG A 82 2.40 -8.97 -14.80
CA ARG A 82 2.27 -9.00 -16.27
C ARG A 82 0.89 -8.57 -16.78
N ASP A 83 -0.14 -8.76 -15.97
CA ASP A 83 -1.52 -8.44 -16.33
C ASP A 83 -1.95 -7.07 -15.76
N PHE A 84 -1.01 -6.33 -15.15
CA PHE A 84 -1.25 -5.02 -14.56
C PHE A 84 -1.33 -3.95 -15.65
N ASN A 85 -2.53 -3.78 -16.20
CA ASN A 85 -2.87 -2.79 -17.21
C ASN A 85 -3.70 -1.63 -16.61
N GLU A 86 -4.13 -0.71 -17.47
CA GLU A 86 -4.96 0.45 -17.07
C GLU A 86 -6.23 0.05 -16.31
N ALA A 87 -6.92 -1.01 -16.74
CA ALA A 87 -8.13 -1.48 -16.06
C ALA A 87 -7.82 -2.09 -14.68
N ALA A 88 -6.70 -2.80 -14.54
CA ALA A 88 -6.23 -3.29 -13.25
C ALA A 88 -5.82 -2.14 -12.32
N TYR A 89 -5.15 -1.13 -12.85
CA TYR A 89 -4.77 0.07 -12.12
C TYR A 89 -5.98 0.85 -11.62
N ALA A 90 -6.97 1.10 -12.48
CA ALA A 90 -8.22 1.77 -12.11
C ALA A 90 -8.96 1.01 -10.98
N LYS A 91 -8.97 -0.33 -11.04
CA LYS A 91 -9.53 -1.17 -9.97
C LYS A 91 -8.74 -1.02 -8.67
N ALA A 92 -7.42 -1.03 -8.72
CA ALA A 92 -6.56 -0.86 -7.54
C ALA A 92 -6.80 0.50 -6.87
N ILE A 93 -6.89 1.59 -7.64
CA ILE A 93 -7.23 2.92 -7.11
C ILE A 93 -8.63 2.93 -6.50
N ALA A 94 -9.62 2.37 -7.19
CA ALA A 94 -10.99 2.35 -6.69
C ALA A 94 -11.08 1.62 -5.34
N LEU A 95 -10.40 0.48 -5.21
CA LEU A 95 -10.31 -0.28 -3.97
C LEU A 95 -9.59 0.50 -2.87
N ALA A 96 -8.45 1.12 -3.19
CA ALA A 96 -7.72 1.96 -2.25
C ALA A 96 -8.60 3.08 -1.71
N THR A 97 -9.27 3.80 -2.61
CA THR A 97 -10.17 4.92 -2.28
C THR A 97 -11.34 4.46 -1.41
N GLN A 98 -11.95 3.33 -1.75
CA GLN A 98 -13.04 2.74 -0.97
C GLN A 98 -12.59 2.39 0.45
N GLN A 99 -11.41 1.78 0.60
CA GLN A 99 -10.87 1.46 1.91
C GLN A 99 -10.53 2.71 2.71
N LEU A 100 -9.88 3.69 2.09
CA LEU A 100 -9.55 4.96 2.74
C LEU A 100 -10.78 5.67 3.29
N ASN A 101 -11.91 5.67 2.55
CA ASN A 101 -13.19 6.22 3.01
C ASN A 101 -13.77 5.52 4.24
N ASN A 102 -13.44 4.24 4.45
CA ASN A 102 -13.84 3.50 5.65
C ASN A 102 -12.89 3.76 6.84
N THR A 103 -11.83 4.52 6.63
CA THR A 103 -10.88 4.90 7.67
C THR A 103 -11.04 6.36 8.09
N GLY A 104 -10.52 6.73 9.26
CA GLY A 104 -10.44 8.13 9.69
C GLY A 104 -9.28 8.92 9.07
N SER A 105 -8.75 8.51 7.91
CA SER A 105 -7.63 9.21 7.26
C SER A 105 -8.12 10.45 6.52
N ILE A 106 -7.59 11.62 6.89
CA ILE A 106 -7.91 12.90 6.24
C ILE A 106 -7.05 13.17 4.99
N GLU A 107 -5.90 12.51 4.88
CA GLU A 107 -4.97 12.58 3.75
C GLU A 107 -4.33 11.20 3.57
N ALA A 108 -4.02 10.86 2.32
CA ALA A 108 -3.25 9.66 1.97
C ALA A 108 -2.29 9.97 0.82
N VAL A 109 -1.14 9.28 0.81
CA VAL A 109 -0.11 9.38 -0.24
C VAL A 109 0.09 8.04 -0.92
#